data_AF-A0AAN6DJN1-F1
#
_entry.id   AF-A0AAN6DJN1-F1
#
_cell.length_a   1.000
_cell.length_b   1.000
_cell.length_c   1.000
_cell.angle_alpha   90.00
_cell.angle_beta   90.00
_cell.angle_gamma   90.00
#
_symmetry.space_group_name_H-M   'P 1'
#
loop_
_entity.id
_entity.type
_entity.pdbx_description
1 polymer ?
#
loop_
_entity_poly.entity_id
_entity_poly.type
_entity_poly.pdbx_seq_one_letter_code
_entity_poly.pdbx_strand_id
1 'polypeptide(L)'
;MSFKFPTIYDFPPFFTKQIHSQTLETQKSHWIQLILDYCQYNKIWILSLNGESGDSALDHVDPQDEDDDDDYAEVTKQSIFTNNKIDRSLKSEFIMEIYNEMISKEKAEWVNPKNHKHGIIVYWHTLEEWANIIFEWVSASLTCILTFRLTLQGRATLC
;
A
#
# COMPACT_ATOMS: atom_id res chain seq x y z
N MET A 1 5.49 -15.28 -2.24
CA MET A 1 5.56 -15.09 -3.71
C MET A 1 6.23 -13.73 -3.95
N SER A 2 6.78 -13.45 -5.13
CA SER A 2 7.36 -12.13 -5.45
C SER A 2 6.32 -11.25 -6.13
N PHE A 3 6.35 -9.94 -5.88
CA PHE A 3 5.55 -8.96 -6.63
C PHE A 3 5.90 -9.02 -8.12
N LYS A 4 4.89 -8.96 -8.99
CA LYS A 4 5.07 -8.93 -10.45
C LYS A 4 4.90 -7.51 -10.95
N PHE A 5 6.00 -6.88 -11.34
CA PHE A 5 5.96 -5.56 -11.95
C PHE A 5 5.27 -5.57 -13.32
N PRO A 6 4.52 -4.51 -13.68
CA PRO A 6 3.93 -4.36 -14.99
C PRO A 6 5.02 -4.15 -16.05
N THR A 7 4.72 -4.48 -17.31
CA THR A 7 5.68 -4.37 -18.43
C THR A 7 6.23 -2.96 -18.63
N ILE A 8 5.45 -1.92 -18.28
CA ILE A 8 5.88 -0.51 -18.35
C ILE A 8 7.01 -0.18 -17.36
N TYR A 9 7.22 -0.98 -16.30
CA TYR A 9 8.27 -0.77 -15.32
C TYR A 9 9.68 -1.01 -15.90
N ASP A 10 9.81 -1.80 -16.96
CA ASP A 10 11.09 -2.02 -17.64
C ASP A 10 11.29 -1.03 -18.82
N PHE A 11 10.41 -0.02 -18.96
CA PHE A 11 10.51 0.99 -20.00
C PHE A 11 11.33 2.22 -19.52
N PRO A 12 12.53 2.49 -20.06
CA PRO A 12 13.41 3.53 -19.52
C PRO A 12 12.80 4.95 -19.45
N PRO A 13 12.00 5.40 -20.44
CA PRO A 13 11.34 6.71 -20.35
C PRO A 13 10.35 6.83 -19.19
N PHE A 14 9.85 5.72 -18.64
CA PHE A 14 8.93 5.72 -17.51
C PHE A 14 9.53 6.31 -16.23
N PHE A 15 10.87 6.25 -16.07
CA PHE A 15 11.62 6.81 -14.95
C PHE A 15 12.02 8.28 -15.16
N THR A 16 11.71 8.84 -16.33
CA THR A 16 12.05 10.22 -16.69
C THR A 16 10.76 11.03 -16.82
N LYS A 17 10.68 12.17 -16.12
CA LYS A 17 9.54 13.09 -16.20
C LYS A 17 9.30 13.51 -17.66
N GLN A 18 8.11 13.20 -18.17
CA GLN A 18 7.74 13.55 -19.54
C GLN A 18 7.41 15.04 -19.66
N ILE A 19 7.79 15.66 -20.79
CA ILE A 19 7.60 17.11 -21.02
C ILE A 19 6.14 17.42 -21.41
N HIS A 20 5.49 16.49 -22.11
CA HIS A 20 4.12 16.67 -22.57
C HIS A 20 3.09 16.37 -21.46
N SER A 21 2.12 17.27 -21.24
CA SER A 21 1.10 17.15 -20.17
C SER A 21 0.32 15.84 -20.21
N GLN A 22 -0.32 15.51 -21.34
CA GLN A 22 -1.10 14.26 -21.48
C GLN A 22 -0.29 12.99 -21.18
N THR A 23 0.95 12.92 -21.69
CA THR A 23 1.85 11.78 -21.43
C THR A 23 2.29 11.76 -19.96
N LEU A 24 2.55 12.92 -19.36
CA LEU A 24 2.91 13.06 -17.96
C LEU A 24 1.76 12.63 -17.03
N GLU A 25 0.52 13.00 -17.34
CA GLU A 25 -0.68 12.55 -16.61
C GLU A 25 -0.84 11.04 -16.67
N THR A 26 -0.68 10.46 -17.87
CA THR A 26 -0.72 9.01 -18.06
C THR A 26 0.42 8.32 -17.29
N GLN A 27 1.63 8.87 -17.34
CA GLN A 27 2.80 8.39 -16.59
C GLN A 27 2.53 8.41 -15.08
N LYS A 28 2.03 9.53 -14.54
CA LYS A 28 1.67 9.66 -13.13
C LYS A 28 0.58 8.65 -12.76
N SER A 29 -0.45 8.48 -13.59
CA SER A 29 -1.50 7.48 -13.36
C SER A 29 -0.93 6.06 -13.24
N HIS A 30 -0.01 5.67 -14.12
CA HIS A 30 0.64 4.36 -14.03
C HIS A 30 1.52 4.22 -12.79
N TRP A 31 2.24 5.28 -12.38
CA TRP A 31 3.00 5.27 -11.13
C TRP A 31 2.10 5.12 -9.91
N ILE A 32 0.97 5.82 -9.87
CA ILE A 32 -0.01 5.73 -8.78
C ILE A 32 -0.55 4.30 -8.67
N GLN A 33 -0.95 3.69 -9.79
CA GLN A 33 -1.41 2.29 -9.80
C GLN A 33 -0.33 1.34 -9.31
N LEU A 34 0.91 1.48 -9.82
CA LEU A 34 2.03 0.66 -9.40
C LEU A 34 2.32 0.77 -7.89
N ILE A 35 2.29 1.97 -7.33
CA ILE A 35 2.48 2.21 -5.90
C ILE A 35 1.39 1.52 -5.09
N LEU A 36 0.12 1.67 -5.48
CA LEU A 36 -1.02 1.04 -4.79
C LEU A 36 -0.89 -0.48 -4.81
N ASP A 37 -0.64 -1.08 -5.97
CA ASP A 37 -0.51 -2.53 -6.13
C ASP A 37 0.68 -3.07 -5.32
N TYR A 38 1.81 -2.36 -5.34
CA TYR A 38 3.01 -2.74 -4.58
C TYR A 38 2.77 -2.66 -3.07
N CYS A 39 2.18 -1.57 -2.59
CA CYS A 39 1.83 -1.39 -1.18
C CYS A 39 0.85 -2.49 -0.74
N GLN A 40 -0.20 -2.76 -1.53
CA GLN A 40 -1.19 -3.81 -1.25
C GLN A 40 -0.54 -5.20 -1.15
N TYR A 41 0.36 -5.51 -2.08
CA TYR A 41 1.04 -6.80 -2.11
C TYR A 41 1.93 -7.04 -0.88
N ASN A 42 2.73 -6.03 -0.53
CA ASN A 42 3.69 -6.11 0.57
C ASN A 42 3.07 -5.76 1.93
N LYS A 43 1.78 -5.40 1.96
CA LYS A 43 1.05 -4.97 3.14
C LYS A 43 1.66 -3.74 3.85
N ILE A 44 2.26 -2.84 3.06
CA ILE A 44 2.86 -1.59 3.52
C ILE A 44 1.85 -0.45 3.44
N TRP A 45 1.75 0.33 4.51
CA TRP A 45 0.88 1.51 4.56
C TRP A 45 1.65 2.82 4.49
N ILE A 46 2.93 2.83 4.87
CA ILE A 46 3.76 4.03 4.90
C ILE A 46 4.87 3.88 3.88
N LEU A 47 4.96 4.83 2.96
CA LEU A 47 5.99 4.87 1.92
C LEU A 47 6.82 6.14 2.06
N SER A 48 8.12 5.97 2.32
CA SER A 48 9.07 7.08 2.39
C SER A 48 9.31 7.71 1.01
N LEU A 49 9.90 8.91 0.96
CA LEU A 49 10.35 9.55 -0.28
C LEU A 49 11.42 8.71 -1.01
N ASN A 50 12.14 7.88 -0.27
CA ASN A 50 13.14 6.96 -0.83
C ASN A 50 12.53 5.67 -1.38
N GLY A 51 11.20 5.48 -1.30
CA GLY A 51 10.52 4.27 -1.77
C GLY A 51 10.70 3.04 -0.88
N GLU A 52 11.17 3.26 0.35
CA GLU A 52 11.28 2.26 1.39
C GLU A 52 10.01 2.20 2.24
N SER A 53 9.64 0.99 2.70
CA SER A 53 8.57 0.83 3.69
C SER A 53 8.93 1.56 4.98
N GLY A 54 7.99 2.36 5.49
CA GLY A 54 8.19 3.16 6.70
C GLY A 54 8.22 2.36 8.00
N ASP A 55 8.30 1.03 7.96
CA ASP A 55 8.16 0.16 9.13
C ASP A 55 9.23 0.44 10.22
N SER A 56 10.38 1.02 9.84
CA SER A 56 11.41 1.50 10.79
C SER A 56 11.06 2.76 11.58
N ALA A 57 9.89 3.39 11.37
CA ALA A 57 9.50 4.60 12.11
C ALA A 57 8.73 4.31 13.41
N LEU A 58 8.46 3.03 13.72
CA LEU A 58 7.77 2.60 14.95
C LEU A 58 8.56 1.54 15.73
N ASP A 59 9.88 1.49 15.60
CA ASP A 59 10.67 0.69 16.54
C ASP A 59 10.71 1.38 17.91
N HIS A 60 10.12 0.66 18.87
CA HIS A 60 10.39 0.77 20.28
C HIS A 60 11.89 0.80 20.53
N VAL A 61 12.46 1.98 20.78
CA VAL A 61 13.71 2.06 21.54
C VAL A 61 13.31 2.04 23.01
N ASP A 62 13.02 0.84 23.53
CA ASP A 62 13.26 0.58 24.94
C ASP A 62 14.72 0.07 25.04
N PRO A 63 15.65 0.81 25.66
CA PRO A 63 17.08 0.49 25.63
C PRO A 63 17.54 -0.75 26.43
N GLN A 64 16.70 -1.76 26.73
CA GLN A 64 17.06 -2.75 27.77
C GLN A 64 16.81 -4.25 27.50
N ASP A 65 16.53 -4.69 26.28
CA ASP A 65 16.53 -6.14 25.99
C ASP A 65 17.64 -6.47 24.97
N GLU A 66 18.87 -6.58 25.47
CA GLU A 66 19.91 -7.42 24.85
C GLU A 66 19.57 -8.86 25.22
N ASP A 67 19.00 -9.63 24.29
CA ASP A 67 19.08 -11.09 24.17
C ASP A 67 17.84 -11.60 23.40
N ASP A 68 17.92 -11.68 22.06
CA ASP A 68 17.28 -12.79 21.33
C ASP A 68 17.85 -12.90 19.91
N ASP A 69 18.45 -14.05 19.65
CA ASP A 69 19.00 -14.55 18.39
C ASP A 69 17.83 -14.96 17.49
N ASP A 70 17.23 -14.01 16.78
CA ASP A 70 16.20 -14.29 15.77
C ASP A 70 16.71 -13.91 14.37
N ASP A 71 16.96 -14.96 13.58
CA ASP A 71 17.21 -15.01 12.14
C ASP A 71 16.03 -14.38 11.36
N TYR A 72 15.90 -13.06 11.48
CA TYR A 72 14.90 -12.30 10.75
C TYR A 72 15.47 -11.95 9.38
N ALA A 73 15.05 -12.72 8.38
CA ALA A 73 15.40 -12.52 6.99
C ALA A 73 15.34 -11.03 6.63
N GLU A 74 16.51 -10.45 6.36
CA GLU A 74 16.70 -9.10 5.85
C GLU A 74 15.89 -8.98 4.55
N VAL A 75 14.65 -8.48 4.65
CA VAL A 75 13.80 -8.24 3.50
C VAL A 75 14.53 -7.19 2.69
N THR A 76 15.19 -7.63 1.61
CA THR A 76 15.88 -6.79 0.64
C THR A 76 14.93 -5.67 0.23
N LYS A 77 15.09 -4.51 0.87
CA LYS A 77 14.18 -3.36 0.80
C LYS A 77 14.48 -2.60 -0.48
N GLN A 78 14.26 -3.26 -1.62
CA GLN A 78 14.44 -2.65 -2.92
C GLN A 78 13.43 -1.51 -3.03
N SER A 79 13.93 -0.28 -3.19
CA SER A 79 13.07 0.87 -3.41
C SER A 79 12.23 0.68 -4.67
N ILE A 80 10.90 0.87 -4.57
CA ILE A 80 9.98 0.79 -5.71
C ILE A 80 10.38 1.76 -6.85
N PHE A 81 11.07 2.85 -6.51
CA PHE A 81 11.48 3.91 -7.44
C PHE A 81 12.79 3.61 -8.18
N THR A 82 13.48 2.52 -7.84
CA THR A 82 14.76 2.14 -8.45
C THR A 82 14.65 0.78 -9.12
N ASN A 83 14.76 0.75 -10.45
CA ASN A 83 14.82 -0.47 -11.22
C ASN A 83 16.27 -0.82 -11.58
N ASN A 84 16.83 -1.81 -10.88
CA ASN A 84 18.20 -2.28 -11.08
C ASN A 84 18.41 -3.04 -12.41
N LYS A 85 17.35 -3.50 -13.08
CA LYS A 85 17.47 -4.21 -14.37
C LYS A 85 17.84 -3.27 -15.51
N ILE A 86 17.34 -2.03 -15.45
CA ILE A 86 17.55 -0.99 -16.47
C ILE A 86 18.48 0.13 -15.99
N ASP A 87 18.99 0.00 -14.76
CA ASP A 87 19.84 0.99 -14.08
C ASP A 87 19.20 2.39 -14.08
N ARG A 88 17.92 2.46 -13.68
CA ARG A 88 17.16 3.72 -13.62
C ARG A 88 16.54 3.92 -12.25
N SER A 89 16.50 5.17 -11.83
CA SER A 89 15.83 5.62 -10.61
C SER A 89 15.06 6.91 -10.87
N LEU A 90 13.92 7.08 -10.19
CA LEU A 90 13.19 8.34 -10.22
C LEU A 90 13.94 9.42 -9.44
N LYS A 91 13.78 10.66 -9.91
CA LYS A 91 14.20 11.85 -9.16
C LYS A 91 13.17 12.19 -8.08
N SER A 92 13.65 12.64 -6.93
CA SER A 92 12.83 13.04 -5.78
C SER A 92 11.80 14.12 -6.11
N GLU A 93 12.14 15.09 -6.96
CA GLU A 93 11.21 16.12 -7.45
C GLU A 93 9.95 15.52 -8.07
N PHE A 94 10.13 14.50 -8.93
CA PHE A 94 9.02 13.86 -9.62
C PHE A 94 8.21 12.94 -8.69
N ILE A 95 8.87 12.29 -7.72
CA ILE A 95 8.19 11.51 -6.68
C ILE A 95 7.23 12.40 -5.88
N MET A 96 7.66 13.61 -5.51
CA MET A 96 6.79 14.57 -4.81
C MET A 96 5.57 14.97 -5.66
N GLU A 97 5.74 15.16 -6.97
CA GLU A 97 4.61 15.43 -7.87
C GLU A 97 3.61 14.27 -7.94
N ILE A 98 4.10 13.03 -7.96
CA ILE A 98 3.26 11.83 -7.92
C ILE A 98 2.49 11.78 -6.60
N TYR A 99 3.16 12.01 -5.46
CA TYR A 99 2.54 12.01 -4.14
C TYR A 99 1.48 13.10 -4.00
N ASN A 100 1.75 14.32 -4.46
CA ASN A 100 0.78 15.40 -4.48
C ASN A 100 -0.47 15.03 -5.29
N GLU A 101 -0.30 14.32 -6.42
CA GLU A 101 -1.44 13.83 -7.20
C GLU A 101 -2.20 12.70 -6.50
N MET A 102 -1.51 11.80 -5.78
CA MET A 102 -2.18 10.78 -4.96
C MET A 102 -3.04 11.41 -3.86
N ILE A 103 -2.51 12.44 -3.20
CA ILE A 103 -3.22 13.18 -2.15
C ILE A 103 -4.42 13.93 -2.72
N SER A 104 -4.27 14.56 -3.90
CA SER A 104 -5.38 15.20 -4.59
C SER A 104 -6.50 14.22 -4.98
N LYS A 105 -6.19 12.92 -5.11
CA LYS A 105 -7.16 11.85 -5.39
C LYS A 105 -7.66 11.15 -4.13
N GLU A 106 -7.33 11.68 -2.94
CA GLU A 106 -7.69 11.12 -1.63
C GLU A 106 -7.21 9.67 -1.41
N LYS A 107 -6.17 9.26 -2.14
CA LYS A 107 -5.57 7.91 -2.04
C LYS A 107 -4.38 7.85 -1.09
N ALA A 108 -3.90 9.00 -0.64
CA ALA A 108 -2.78 9.09 0.27
C ALA A 108 -2.86 10.37 1.11
N GLU A 109 -2.13 10.39 2.20
CA GLU A 109 -1.96 11.57 3.06
C GLU A 109 -0.51 11.67 3.52
N TRP A 110 0.01 12.88 3.75
CA TRP A 110 1.33 13.04 4.35
C TRP A 110 1.31 12.53 5.79
N VAL A 111 2.29 11.70 6.17
CA VAL A 111 2.47 11.25 7.56
C VAL A 111 2.61 12.45 8.50
N ASN A 112 3.32 13.49 8.04
CA ASN A 112 3.42 14.76 8.73
C ASN A 112 3.25 15.92 7.73
N PRO A 113 2.17 16.72 7.82
CA PRO A 113 1.91 17.82 6.89
C PRO A 113 2.99 18.90 6.86
N LYS A 114 3.81 19.02 7.91
CA LYS A 114 4.90 20.00 8.00
C LYS A 114 6.24 19.42 7.58
N ASN A 115 6.41 18.11 7.70
CA ASN A 115 7.68 17.42 7.46
C ASN A 115 7.46 16.20 6.56
N HIS A 116 7.73 16.37 5.27
CA HIS A 116 7.55 15.31 4.27
C HIS A 116 8.62 14.20 4.33
N LYS A 117 9.59 14.26 5.26
CA LYS A 117 10.66 13.24 5.41
C LYS A 117 10.10 11.85 5.71
N HIS A 118 9.01 11.78 6.46
CA HIS A 118 8.37 10.51 6.84
C HIS A 118 7.55 9.91 5.69
N GLY A 119 7.41 10.62 4.57
CA GLY A 119 6.68 10.14 3.41
C GLY A 119 5.16 10.23 3.56
N ILE A 120 4.47 9.34 2.85
CA ILE A 120 3.00 9.31 2.76
C ILE A 120 2.43 8.03 3.36
N ILE A 121 1.22 8.14 3.89
CA ILE A 121 0.34 7.01 4.20
C ILE A 121 -0.46 6.73 2.93
N VAL A 122 -0.48 5.48 2.48
CA VAL A 122 -1.14 5.02 1.25
C VAL A 122 -2.39 4.23 1.61
N TYR A 123 -3.52 4.62 1.03
CA TYR A 123 -4.80 3.93 1.14
C TYR A 123 -5.00 3.04 -0.09
N TRP A 124 -4.64 1.76 0.01
CA TRP A 124 -4.82 0.79 -1.09
C TRP A 124 -6.29 0.49 -1.44
N HIS A 125 -7.21 0.88 -0.57
CA HIS A 125 -8.65 0.79 -0.72
C HIS A 125 -9.23 2.04 -0.10
N THR A 126 -10.30 2.58 -0.69
CA THR A 126 -11.00 3.73 -0.10
C THR A 126 -11.72 3.32 1.18
N LEU A 127 -12.02 4.26 2.07
CA LEU A 127 -12.84 3.99 3.26
C LEU A 127 -14.21 3.40 2.88
N GLU A 128 -14.76 3.79 1.74
CA GLU A 128 -16.02 3.25 1.22
C GLU A 128 -15.89 1.78 0.79
N GLU A 129 -14.82 1.45 0.06
CA GLU A 129 -14.51 0.07 -0.31
C GLU A 129 -14.29 -0.79 0.94
N TRP A 130 -13.52 -0.29 1.90
CA TRP A 130 -13.32 -0.93 3.20
C TRP A 130 -14.64 -1.15 3.95
N ALA A 131 -15.49 -0.12 4.01
CA ALA A 131 -16.80 -0.20 4.65
C ALA A 131 -17.68 -1.26 3.97
N ASN A 132 -17.68 -1.33 2.65
CA ASN A 132 -18.41 -2.34 1.89
C ASN A 132 -17.88 -3.75 2.15
N ILE A 133 -16.56 -3.94 2.18
CA ILE A 133 -15.94 -5.24 2.49
C ILE A 133 -16.33 -5.69 3.91
N ILE A 134 -16.25 -4.79 4.90
CA ILE A 134 -16.65 -5.08 6.28
C ILE A 134 -18.15 -5.36 6.35
N PHE A 135 -18.98 -4.56 5.66
CA PHE A 135 -20.43 -4.72 5.64
C PHE A 135 -20.85 -6.05 5.01
N GLU A 136 -20.24 -6.44 3.90
CA GLU A 136 -20.48 -7.73 3.25
C GLU A 136 -20.09 -8.88 4.18
N TRP A 137 -18.93 -8.78 4.84
CA TRP A 137 -18.49 -9.77 5.81
C TRP A 137 -19.43 -9.89 7.03
N VAL A 138 -19.84 -8.76 7.62
CA VAL A 138 -20.77 -8.73 8.75
C VAL A 138 -22.14 -9.25 8.35
N SER A 139 -22.67 -8.83 7.20
CA SER A 139 -23.99 -9.27 6.71
C SER A 139 -24.00 -10.77 6.39
N ALA A 140 -22.95 -11.31 5.80
CA ALA A 140 -22.79 -12.75 5.58
C ALA A 140 -22.72 -13.51 6.93
N SER A 141 -21.94 -12.99 7.89
CA SER A 141 -21.80 -13.57 9.22
C SER A 141 -23.13 -13.56 10.00
N LEU A 142 -23.86 -12.45 9.99
CA LEU A 142 -25.15 -12.31 10.65
C LEU A 142 -26.23 -13.19 9.98
N THR A 143 -26.24 -13.27 8.65
CA THR A 143 -27.12 -14.19 7.91
C THR A 143 -26.85 -15.65 8.30
N CYS A 144 -25.59 -16.03 8.44
CA CYS A 144 -25.21 -17.37 8.89
C CYS A 144 -25.67 -17.65 10.33
N ILE A 145 -25.49 -16.69 11.25
CA ILE A 145 -25.91 -16.80 12.65
C ILE A 145 -27.45 -16.90 12.77
N LEU A 146 -28.19 -16.09 12.02
CA LEU A 146 -29.66 -16.13 12.00
C LEU A 146 -30.17 -17.46 11.44
N THR A 147 -29.55 -17.97 10.36
CA THR A 147 -29.90 -19.27 9.78
C THR A 147 -29.61 -20.42 10.75
N PHE A 148 -28.48 -20.38 11.45
CA PHE A 148 -28.13 -21.38 12.46
C PHE A 148 -29.10 -21.35 13.66
N ARG A 149 -29.50 -20.16 14.12
CA ARG A 149 -30.53 -20.05 15.18
C ARG A 149 -31.90 -20.55 14.73
N LEU A 150 -32.34 -20.20 13.52
CA LEU A 150 -33.64 -20.65 13.01
C LEU A 150 -33.69 -22.17 12.82
N THR A 151 -32.59 -22.80 12.38
CA THR A 151 -32.50 -24.26 12.25
C THR A 151 -32.40 -24.98 13.60
N LEU A 152 -31.72 -24.41 14.60
CA LEU A 152 -31.71 -24.92 15.98
C LEU A 152 -33.09 -24.82 16.63
N GLN A 153 -33.76 -23.67 16.51
CA GLN A 153 -35.09 -23.45 17.09
C GLN A 153 -36.18 -24.25 16.37
N GLY A 154 -36.08 -24.41 15.04
CA GLY A 154 -37.05 -25.12 14.20
C GLY A 154 -37.00 -26.65 14.27
N ARG A 155 -35.89 -27.24 14.76
CA ARG A 155 -35.81 -28.69 15.04
C ARG A 155 -36.33 -29.06 16.44
N ALA A 156 -36.65 -28.08 17.28
CA ALA A 156 -37.13 -28.30 18.65
C ALA A 156 -38.67 -28.27 18.81
N THR A 157 -39.44 -28.02 17.74
CA THR A 157 -40.92 -27.87 17.79
C THR A 157 -41.70 -28.91 16.97
N LEU A 158 -41.07 -30.01 16.56
CA LEU A 158 -41.76 -31.19 16.03
C LEU A 158 -41.72 -32.34 17.05
N CYS A 159 -42.55 -32.24 18.08
CA CYS A 159 -43.08 -33.33 18.91
C CYS A 159 -44.48 -32.90 19.40
#